data_AF-A0A5N9FQR7-F1
#
_entry.id   AF-A0A5N9FQR7-F1
#
_cell.length_a   1.000
_cell.length_b   1.000
_cell.length_c   1.000
_cell.angle_alpha   90.00
_cell.angle_beta   90.00
_cell.angle_gamma   90.00
#
_symmetry.space_group_name_H-M   'P 1'
#
loop_
_entity.id
_entity.type
_entity.pdbx_description
1 polymer ?
#
loop_
_entity_poly.entity_id
_entity_poly.type
_entity_poly.pdbx_seq_one_letter_code
_entity_poly.pdbx_strand_id
1 'polypeptide(L)'
;LEENTMQPYRAKGICVNVDFFAGSIYYLLGIPDDLFISIFALGRIPGWTLQCVEQYKDNMLLRPLTEYIGEMDLEYTPIEHRA
;
A
#
# COMPACT_ATOMS: atom_id res chain seq x y z
N LEU A 1 1.44 -24.86 13.01
CA LEU A 1 1.47 -23.55 13.71
C LEU A 1 0.60 -22.56 12.96
N GLU A 2 0.93 -22.25 11.70
CA GLU A 2 0.15 -21.37 10.82
C GLU A 2 -1.35 -21.73 10.75
N GLU A 3 -1.69 -22.99 10.46
CA GLU A 3 -3.09 -23.43 10.34
C GLU A 3 -3.93 -23.18 11.62
N ASN A 4 -3.35 -23.45 12.79
CA ASN A 4 -4.00 -23.23 14.08
C ASN A 4 -4.12 -21.74 14.41
N THR A 5 -3.11 -20.93 14.08
CA THR A 5 -3.11 -19.48 14.30
C THR A 5 -4.07 -18.74 13.37
N MET A 6 -4.24 -19.24 12.14
CA MET A 6 -5.09 -18.61 11.12
C MET A 6 -6.58 -18.99 11.22
N GLN A 7 -6.92 -20.07 11.93
CA GLN A 7 -8.30 -20.53 12.12
C GLN A 7 -9.31 -19.43 12.50
N PRO A 8 -9.08 -18.54 13.49
CA PRO A 8 -10.06 -17.50 13.85
C PRO A 8 -10.24 -16.42 12.77
N TYR A 9 -9.30 -16.30 11.83
CA TYR A 9 -9.30 -15.26 10.80
C TYR A 9 -9.93 -15.73 9.48
N ARG A 10 -9.98 -17.05 9.23
CA ARG A 10 -10.58 -17.64 8.02
C ARG A 10 -12.05 -17.28 7.83
N ALA A 11 -12.83 -17.24 8.92
CA ALA A 11 -14.23 -16.82 8.88
C ALA A 11 -14.42 -15.37 8.41
N LYS A 12 -13.37 -14.54 8.51
CA LYS A 12 -13.33 -13.15 8.04
C LYS A 12 -12.73 -13.01 6.63
N GLY A 13 -12.41 -14.12 5.96
CA GLY A 13 -11.77 -14.11 4.64
C GLY A 13 -10.28 -13.71 4.66
N ILE A 14 -9.64 -13.73 5.83
CA ILE A 14 -8.23 -13.39 5.97
C ILE A 14 -7.40 -14.67 5.81
N CYS A 15 -6.55 -14.67 4.78
CA CYS A 15 -5.62 -15.76 4.46
C CYS A 15 -4.18 -15.26 4.50
N VAL A 16 -3.25 -16.21 4.58
CA VAL A 16 -1.81 -15.93 4.46
C VAL A 16 -1.52 -15.39 3.06
N ASN A 17 -0.81 -14.25 2.99
CA ASN A 17 -0.38 -13.64 1.73
C ASN A 17 1.05 -14.06 1.36
N VAL A 18 1.50 -13.61 0.19
CA VAL A 18 2.84 -13.92 -0.34
C VAL A 18 3.96 -13.49 0.60
N ASP A 19 3.81 -12.34 1.27
CA ASP A 19 4.86 -11.73 2.10
C ASP A 19 5.17 -12.56 3.35
N PHE A 20 4.19 -13.32 3.85
CA PHE A 20 4.35 -14.18 5.02
C PHE A 20 5.47 -15.21 4.86
N PHE A 21 5.59 -15.80 3.66
CA PHE A 21 6.67 -16.75 3.36
C PHE A 21 7.88 -16.09 2.70
N ALA A 22 7.70 -15.00 1.95
CA ALA A 22 8.78 -14.34 1.22
C ALA A 22 9.94 -13.92 2.14
N GLY A 23 9.65 -13.27 3.27
CA GLY A 23 10.69 -12.86 4.22
C GLY A 23 11.46 -14.04 4.82
N SER A 24 10.74 -15.12 5.18
CA SER A 24 11.38 -16.36 5.67
C SER A 24 12.30 -16.98 4.61
N ILE A 25 11.87 -16.99 3.35
CA ILE A 25 12.68 -17.50 2.24
C ILE A 25 13.94 -16.66 2.05
N TYR A 26 13.83 -15.32 2.01
CA TYR A 26 14.99 -14.45 1.84
C TYR A 26 15.98 -14.56 2.99
N TYR A 27 15.48 -14.67 4.22
CA TYR A 27 16.33 -14.92 5.40
C TYR A 27 17.06 -16.26 5.29
N LEU A 28 16.37 -17.33 4.91
CA LEU A 28 16.97 -18.66 4.71
C LEU A 28 17.99 -18.69 3.56
N LEU A 29 17.87 -17.78 2.59
CA LEU A 29 18.83 -17.57 1.51
C LEU A 29 20.03 -16.68 1.91
N GLY A 30 20.08 -16.20 3.15
CA GLY A 30 21.15 -15.33 3.64
C GLY A 30 21.13 -13.93 3.04
N ILE A 31 19.98 -13.50 2.52
CA ILE A 31 19.80 -12.15 1.97
C ILE A 31 19.63 -11.19 3.16
N PRO A 32 20.37 -10.06 3.16
CA PRO A 32 20.13 -8.95 4.10
C PRO A 32 18.66 -8.48 4.09
N ASP A 33 18.09 -8.25 5.26
CA ASP A 33 16.68 -7.88 5.46
C ASP A 33 16.33 -6.51 4.86
N ASP A 34 17.29 -5.60 4.81
CA ASP A 34 17.20 -4.31 4.12
C ASP A 34 16.95 -4.45 2.60
N LEU A 35 17.25 -5.60 1.99
CA LEU A 35 17.05 -5.85 0.56
C LEU A 35 15.70 -6.50 0.22
N PHE A 36 14.88 -6.90 1.19
CA PHE A 36 13.63 -7.64 0.91
C PHE A 36 12.67 -6.82 0.04
N ILE A 37 12.52 -5.53 0.35
CA ILE A 37 11.66 -4.61 -0.40
C ILE A 37 12.24 -4.34 -1.79
N SER A 38 13.56 -4.25 -1.93
CA SER A 38 14.21 -4.07 -3.23
C SER A 38 13.98 -5.25 -4.16
N ILE A 39 14.04 -6.48 -3.65
CA ILE A 39 13.74 -7.69 -4.44
C ILE A 39 12.26 -7.71 -4.86
N PHE A 40 11.35 -7.35 -3.95
CA PHE A 40 9.94 -7.18 -4.29
C PHE A 40 9.77 -6.17 -5.44
N ALA A 41 10.39 -4.99 -5.34
CA ALA A 41 10.31 -3.97 -6.38
C ALA A 41 10.85 -4.48 -7.72
N LEU A 42 12.00 -5.18 -7.72
CA LEU A 42 12.56 -5.82 -8.92
C LEU A 42 11.56 -6.76 -9.60
N GLY A 43 10.86 -7.59 -8.84
CA GLY A 43 9.83 -8.48 -9.35
C GLY A 43 8.56 -7.75 -9.85
N ARG A 44 8.26 -6.56 -9.32
CA ARG A 44 7.08 -5.77 -9.70
C ARG A 44 7.27 -4.86 -10.90
N ILE A 45 8.50 -4.43 -11.19
CA ILE A 45 8.83 -3.52 -12.32
C ILE A 45 8.15 -3.91 -13.62
N PRO A 46 8.21 -5.17 -14.12
CA PRO A 46 7.58 -5.53 -15.39
C PRO A 46 6.07 -5.28 -15.40
N GLY A 47 5.39 -5.57 -14.29
CA GLY A 47 3.95 -5.35 -14.15
C GLY A 47 3.60 -3.86 -14.10
N TRP A 48 4.38 -3.06 -13.37
CA TRP A 48 4.20 -1.60 -13.34
C TRP A 48 4.42 -0.98 -14.72
N THR A 49 5.48 -1.38 -15.43
CA THR A 49 5.75 -0.90 -16.78
C THR A 49 4.61 -1.24 -17.73
N LEU A 50 4.09 -2.47 -17.67
CA LEU A 50 2.97 -2.87 -18.51
C LEU A 50 1.71 -2.04 -18.21
N GLN A 51 1.36 -1.86 -16.93
CA GLN A 51 0.21 -1.05 -16.53
C GLN A 51 0.32 0.41 -17.01
N CYS A 52 1.52 1.00 -16.96
CA CYS A 52 1.74 2.33 -17.54
C CYS A 52 1.52 2.34 -19.06
N VAL A 53 2.04 1.34 -19.79
CA VAL A 53 1.84 1.23 -21.25
C VAL A 53 0.36 1.04 -21.59
N GLU A 54 -0.37 0.25 -20.83
CA GLU A 54 -1.82 0.06 -20.99
C GLU A 54 -2.57 1.37 -20.78
N GLN A 55 -2.27 2.11 -19.71
CA GLN A 55 -2.81 3.44 -19.46
C GLN A 55 -2.50 4.42 -20.61
N TYR A 56 -1.29 4.40 -21.18
CA TYR A 56 -0.95 5.30 -22.30
C TYR A 56 -1.72 5.00 -23.60
N LYS A 57 -2.18 3.76 -23.80
CA LYS A 57 -2.95 3.39 -25.00
C LYS A 57 -4.37 3.93 -24.99
N ASP A 58 -5.00 4.01 -23.82
CA ASP A 58 -6.36 4.54 -23.63
C ASP A 58 -6.39 5.46 -22.41
N ASN A 59 -5.72 6.61 -22.55
CA ASN A 59 -5.36 7.43 -21.41
C ASN A 59 -6.54 8.26 -20.87
N MET A 60 -6.78 8.13 -19.57
CA MET A 60 -7.71 8.95 -18.80
C MET A 60 -7.00 9.61 -17.61
N LEU A 61 -7.24 10.91 -17.40
CA LEU A 61 -6.74 11.62 -16.21
C LEU A 61 -7.35 11.02 -14.94
N LEU A 62 -6.51 10.43 -14.09
CA LEU A 62 -6.90 9.95 -12.77
C LEU A 62 -6.98 11.14 -11.79
N ARG A 63 -8.19 11.70 -11.63
CA ARG A 63 -8.45 12.82 -10.71
C ARG A 63 -9.70 12.55 -9.85
N PRO A 64 -9.59 11.73 -8.80
CA PRO A 64 -10.67 11.55 -7.83
C PRO A 64 -10.95 12.87 -7.09
N LEU A 65 -12.18 13.03 -6.59
CA LEU A 65 -12.59 14.14 -5.73
C LEU A 65 -12.64 13.68 -4.27
N THR A 66 -12.47 14.62 -3.37
CA THR A 66 -12.67 14.44 -1.93
C THR A 66 -13.95 15.13 -1.48
N GLU A 67 -14.66 14.54 -0.53
CA GLU A 67 -15.77 15.19 0.16
C GLU A 67 -15.23 16.07 1.29
N TYR A 68 -15.57 17.36 1.29
CA TYR A 68 -15.22 18.27 2.36
C TYR A 68 -16.31 18.29 3.42
N ILE A 69 -15.95 17.95 4.67
CA ILE A 69 -16.86 17.90 5.83
C ILE A 69 -16.49 18.90 6.93
N GLY A 70 -15.58 19.83 6.64
CA GLY A 70 -15.16 20.87 7.59
C GLY A 70 -16.10 22.07 7.61
N GLU A 71 -15.82 23.01 8.50
CA GLU A 71 -16.51 24.31 8.52
C GLU A 71 -16.00 25.19 7.37
N MET A 72 -16.94 25.71 6.58
CA MET A 72 -16.65 26.63 5.48
C MET A 72 -16.67 28.07 5.97
N ASP A 73 -16.03 28.97 5.20
CA ASP A 73 -16.14 30.42 5.38
C ASP A 73 -15.72 30.94 6.77
N LEU A 74 -14.75 30.27 7.40
CA LEU A 74 -14.19 30.71 8.67
C LEU A 74 -13.53 32.09 8.52
N GLU A 75 -13.94 33.01 9.39
CA GLU A 75 -13.34 34.33 9.44
C GLU A 75 -11.91 34.24 9.99
N TYR A 76 -10.96 34.84 9.26
CA TYR A 76 -9.57 34.86 9.70
C TYR A 76 -9.42 35.68 10.98
N THR A 77 -8.94 35.05 12.06
CA THR A 77 -8.55 35.76 13.28
C THR A 77 -7.05 36.07 13.25
N PRO A 78 -6.63 37.35 13.34
CA PRO A 78 -5.22 37.71 13.48
C PRO A 78 -4.57 37.04 14.69
N ILE A 79 -3.27 36.77 14.62
CA ILE A 79 -2.58 35.96 15.64
C ILE A 79 -2.65 36.59 17.03
N GLU A 80 -2.66 37.92 17.13
CA GLU A 80 -2.75 38.65 18.39
C GLU A 80 -4.13 38.52 19.07
N HIS A 81 -5.14 38.05 18.32
CA HIS A 81 -6.53 37.89 18.74
C HIS A 81 -6.96 36.42 18.90
N ARG A 82 -6.04 35.47 18.78
CA ARG A 82 -6.29 34.05 19.05
C ARG A 82 -6.09 33.79 20.55
N ALA A 83 -6.91 32.91 21.14
CA ALA A 83 -6.81 32.49 22.54
C ALA A 83 -5.61 31.58 22.80
#